data_AF-A0AAD6KPL7-F1
#
_entry.id   AF-A0AAD6KPL7-F1
#
_cell.length_a   1.000
_cell.length_b   1.000
_cell.length_c   1.000
_cell.angle_alpha   90.00
_cell.angle_beta   90.00
_cell.angle_gamma   90.00
#
_symmetry.space_group_name_H-M   'P 1'
#
loop_
_entity.id
_entity.type
_entity.pdbx_description
1 polymer ?
#
loop_
_entity_poly.entity_id
_entity_poly.type
_entity_poly.pdbx_seq_one_letter_code
_entity_poly.pdbx_strand_id
1 'polypeptide(L)'
;MATTSSSSKRHPMYHGIRCRSGKWVSEIREPRKTTRIWLGTFPKPEMAAAAYDVAALALKGDGAVLNFPSSAGTYPVPASASSNDIRNAAAAAAALKKAEMSYNEALVDQTRNGQAIGACLASSGEEFVDEEALFDMPNLLVDMAGGMLLSPPRITLPPSDDSHGNSDGESLWSYF
;
A
#
# COMPACT_ATOMS: atom_id res chain seq x y z
N MET A 1 35.71 11.94 -18.21
CA MET A 1 35.65 12.63 -16.91
C MET A 1 34.60 11.93 -16.07
N ALA A 2 35.02 11.13 -15.07
CA ALA A 2 34.11 10.37 -14.21
C ALA A 2 33.79 11.22 -12.97
N THR A 3 32.54 11.65 -12.82
CA THR A 3 32.07 12.35 -11.62
C THR A 3 31.69 11.31 -10.57
N THR A 4 32.62 10.97 -9.68
CA THR A 4 32.32 10.20 -8.46
C THR A 4 31.60 11.14 -7.48
N SER A 5 30.28 11.03 -7.38
CA SER A 5 29.48 11.82 -6.44
C SER A 5 29.86 11.43 -5.01
N SER A 6 30.24 12.44 -4.23
CA SER A 6 30.65 12.30 -2.84
C SER A 6 29.59 11.59 -2.01
N SER A 7 29.94 10.44 -1.44
CA SER A 7 29.16 9.70 -0.45
C SER A 7 29.08 10.50 0.86
N SER A 8 28.19 11.49 0.91
CA SER A 8 27.67 11.96 2.19
C SER A 8 26.98 10.78 2.88
N LYS A 9 27.09 10.66 4.20
CA LYS A 9 26.48 9.62 5.09
C LYS A 9 24.93 9.59 5.05
N ARG A 10 24.34 9.91 3.91
CA ARG A 10 22.92 9.97 3.63
C ARG A 10 22.50 8.60 3.11
N HIS A 11 21.38 8.11 3.63
CA HIS A 11 20.77 6.82 3.27
C HIS A 11 20.90 6.51 1.77
N PRO A 12 21.14 5.25 1.37
CA PRO A 12 21.24 4.86 -0.03
C PRO A 12 20.03 5.39 -0.78
N MET A 13 20.28 6.35 -1.68
CA MET A 13 19.24 7.05 -2.42
C MET A 13 18.88 6.19 -3.62
N TYR A 14 17.93 5.28 -3.43
CA TYR A 14 17.41 4.41 -4.46
C TYR A 14 16.76 5.22 -5.60
N HIS A 15 16.82 4.68 -6.81
CA HIS A 15 16.27 5.27 -8.02
C HIS A 15 14.74 5.28 -7.98
N GLY A 16 14.12 6.38 -8.43
CA GLY A 16 12.66 6.49 -8.50
C GLY A 16 11.96 6.71 -7.16
N ILE A 17 12.72 6.88 -6.07
CA ILE A 17 12.16 7.05 -4.73
C ILE A 17 12.31 8.48 -4.24
N ARG A 18 11.23 9.00 -3.66
CA ARG A 18 11.24 10.28 -2.96
C ARG A 18 10.69 10.13 -1.54
N CYS A 19 11.35 10.74 -0.57
CA CYS A 19 10.84 10.83 0.79
C CYS A 19 10.01 12.11 0.99
N ARG A 20 8.82 11.98 1.57
CA ARG A 20 7.98 13.09 2.04
C ARG A 20 7.45 12.75 3.43
N SER A 21 7.77 13.60 4.41
CA SER A 21 7.28 13.46 5.80
C SER A 21 7.47 12.04 6.39
N GLY A 22 8.60 11.40 6.10
CA GLY A 22 8.90 10.04 6.57
C GLY A 22 8.24 8.90 5.79
N LYS A 23 7.42 9.19 4.75
CA LYS A 23 6.89 8.20 3.82
C LYS A 23 7.71 8.17 2.53
N TRP A 24 7.92 6.98 1.98
CA TRP A 24 8.66 6.77 0.76
C TRP A 24 7.70 6.57 -0.40
N VAL A 25 7.82 7.39 -1.42
CA VAL A 25 6.97 7.38 -2.60
C VAL A 25 7.75 6.73 -3.75
N SER A 26 7.11 5.80 -4.46
CA SER A 26 7.65 5.19 -5.68
C SER A 26 6.80 5.59 -6.89
N GLU A 27 7.44 6.16 -7.91
CA GLU A 27 6.81 6.55 -9.18
C GLU A 27 7.75 6.28 -10.37
N ILE A 28 7.18 5.97 -11.53
CA ILE A 28 7.97 5.74 -12.75
C ILE A 28 7.42 6.55 -13.93
N ARG A 29 8.33 6.98 -14.82
CA ARG A 29 8.02 7.62 -16.09
C ARG A 29 8.24 6.64 -17.22
N GLU A 30 7.28 6.56 -18.12
CA GLU A 30 7.44 5.77 -19.34
C GLU A 30 8.37 6.52 -20.32
N PRO A 31 9.36 5.86 -20.95
CA PRO A 31 10.33 6.56 -21.81
C PRO A 31 9.71 7.19 -23.07
N ARG A 32 8.55 6.69 -23.50
CA ARG A 32 7.83 7.17 -24.69
C ARG A 32 6.66 8.10 -24.37
N LYS A 33 6.31 8.29 -23.09
CA LYS A 33 5.14 9.08 -22.68
C LYS A 33 5.54 10.13 -21.64
N THR A 34 4.79 11.22 -21.59
CA THR A 34 4.94 12.23 -20.51
C THR A 34 4.24 11.81 -19.21
N THR A 35 3.44 10.74 -19.27
CA THR A 35 2.65 10.23 -18.15
C THR A 35 3.54 9.60 -17.08
N ARG A 36 3.13 9.81 -15.83
CA ARG A 36 3.74 9.17 -14.66
C ARG A 36 2.79 8.13 -14.12
N ILE A 37 3.36 6.99 -13.73
CA ILE A 37 2.63 5.95 -13.03
C ILE A 37 3.01 6.04 -11.57
N TRP A 38 2.02 6.32 -10.72
CA TRP A 38 2.17 6.24 -9.28
C TRP A 38 2.12 4.78 -8.85
N LEU A 39 3.24 4.24 -8.35
CA LEU A 39 3.34 2.84 -7.95
C LEU A 39 2.80 2.63 -6.54
N GLY A 40 3.09 3.56 -5.62
CA GLY A 40 2.56 3.51 -4.27
C GLY A 40 3.37 4.32 -3.26
N THR A 41 2.94 4.25 -2.01
CA THR A 41 3.65 4.81 -0.85
C THR A 41 3.97 3.72 0.15
N PHE A 42 5.20 3.71 0.64
CA PHE A 42 5.75 2.67 1.48
C PHE A 42 6.43 3.27 2.73
N PRO A 43 6.41 2.56 3.86
CA PRO A 43 7.08 3.00 5.08
C PRO A 43 8.60 2.80 5.06
N LYS A 44 9.12 1.82 4.31
CA LYS A 44 10.56 1.55 4.16
C LYS A 44 11.04 1.89 2.74
N PRO A 45 12.25 2.47 2.57
CA PRO A 45 12.77 2.82 1.25
C PRO A 45 13.03 1.59 0.37
N GLU A 46 13.41 0.46 0.95
CA GLU A 46 13.72 -0.76 0.20
C GLU A 46 12.47 -1.40 -0.42
N MET A 47 11.33 -1.28 0.25
CA MET A 47 10.05 -1.75 -0.31
C MET A 47 9.64 -0.88 -1.50
N ALA A 48 9.84 0.44 -1.41
CA ALA A 48 9.61 1.35 -2.52
C ALA A 48 10.58 1.11 -3.70
N ALA A 49 11.82 0.70 -3.42
CA ALA A 49 12.83 0.35 -4.42
C ALA A 49 12.46 -0.94 -5.14
N ALA A 50 12.03 -1.97 -4.40
CA ALA A 50 11.58 -3.24 -4.98
C ALA A 50 10.36 -3.02 -5.88
N ALA A 51 9.40 -2.19 -5.46
CA ALA A 51 8.27 -1.80 -6.29
C ALA A 51 8.70 -1.08 -7.59
N TYR A 52 9.72 -0.22 -7.52
CA TYR A 52 10.26 0.49 -8.68
C TYR A 52 10.94 -0.47 -9.66
N ASP A 53 11.72 -1.43 -9.17
CA ASP A 53 12.46 -2.38 -10.00
C ASP A 53 11.53 -3.23 -10.87
N VAL A 54 10.40 -3.69 -10.32
CA VAL A 54 9.37 -4.41 -11.09
C VAL A 54 8.76 -3.54 -12.17
N ALA A 55 8.44 -2.29 -11.85
CA ALA A 55 7.91 -1.37 -12.84
C ALA A 55 8.94 -1.02 -13.93
N ALA A 56 10.22 -0.91 -13.57
CA ALA A 56 11.30 -0.68 -14.52
C ALA A 56 11.49 -1.87 -15.45
N LEU A 57 11.42 -3.10 -14.93
CA LEU A 57 11.44 -4.33 -15.74
C LEU A 57 10.24 -4.39 -16.68
N ALA A 58 9.05 -4.06 -16.20
CA ALA A 58 7.84 -4.07 -17.02
C ALA A 58 7.90 -3.08 -18.19
N LEU A 59 8.52 -1.90 -17.99
CA LEU A 59 8.55 -0.84 -19.00
C LEU A 59 9.76 -0.89 -19.92
N LYS A 60 10.94 -1.29 -19.41
CA LYS A 60 12.21 -1.26 -20.13
C LYS A 60 12.73 -2.67 -20.49
N GLY A 61 12.16 -3.72 -19.91
CA GLY A 61 12.61 -5.10 -20.09
C GLY A 61 13.95 -5.38 -19.41
N ASP A 62 14.70 -6.36 -19.92
CA ASP A 62 16.00 -6.80 -19.39
C ASP A 62 17.10 -5.72 -19.38
N GLY A 63 16.90 -4.61 -20.12
CA GLY A 63 17.81 -3.45 -20.10
C GLY A 63 17.54 -2.46 -18.96
N ALA A 64 16.67 -2.80 -18.02
CA ALA A 64 16.34 -1.95 -16.88
C ALA A 64 17.51 -1.82 -15.90
N VAL A 65 17.76 -0.59 -15.43
CA VAL A 65 18.70 -0.35 -14.32
C VAL A 65 17.91 -0.53 -13.03
N LEU A 66 18.19 -1.61 -12.32
CA LEU A 66 17.50 -1.97 -11.09
C LEU A 66 18.30 -1.52 -9.86
N ASN A 67 17.59 -1.26 -8.77
CA ASN A 67 18.20 -1.03 -7.46
C ASN A 67 18.73 -2.33 -6.85
N PHE A 68 18.04 -3.45 -7.06
CA PHE A 68 18.40 -4.77 -6.55
C PHE A 68 18.58 -5.78 -7.69
N PRO A 69 19.76 -5.80 -8.34
CA PRO A 69 20.04 -6.76 -9.41
C PRO A 69 19.98 -8.22 -8.93
N SER A 70 20.27 -8.49 -7.66
CA SER A 70 20.17 -9.82 -7.05
C SER A 70 18.74 -10.35 -6.93
N SER A 71 17.75 -9.46 -6.89
CA SER A 71 16.34 -9.81 -6.71
C SER A 71 15.56 -9.84 -8.03
N ALA A 72 16.22 -9.54 -9.16
CA ALA A 72 15.60 -9.43 -10.47
C ALA A 72 14.80 -10.68 -10.88
N GLY A 73 15.32 -11.88 -10.56
CA GLY A 73 14.66 -13.16 -10.90
C GLY A 73 13.55 -13.57 -9.95
N THR A 74 13.37 -12.89 -8.81
CA THR A 74 12.34 -13.20 -7.81
C THR A 74 11.11 -12.30 -7.99
N TYR A 75 11.21 -11.26 -8.80
CA TYR A 75 10.12 -10.31 -8.96
C TYR A 75 8.92 -10.87 -9.72
N PRO A 76 7.69 -10.53 -9.30
CA PRO A 76 6.49 -10.90 -10.02
C PRO A 76 6.46 -10.19 -11.38
N VAL A 77 6.20 -10.97 -12.43
CA VAL A 77 6.03 -10.43 -13.79
C VAL A 77 4.60 -9.91 -13.92
N PRO A 78 4.38 -8.63 -14.30
CA PRO A 78 3.04 -8.11 -14.52
C PRO A 78 2.39 -8.77 -15.74
N ALA A 79 1.09 -9.03 -15.66
CA ALA A 79 0.32 -9.67 -16.73
C ALA A 79 0.27 -8.84 -18.02
N SER A 80 0.35 -7.51 -17.92
CA SER A 80 0.41 -6.61 -19.06
C SER A 80 1.17 -5.32 -18.74
N ALA A 81 1.45 -4.51 -19.76
CA ALA A 81 2.04 -3.18 -19.62
C ALA A 81 1.03 -2.10 -19.16
N SER A 82 -0.17 -2.49 -18.71
CA SER A 82 -1.14 -1.54 -18.17
C SER A 82 -0.66 -0.96 -16.84
N SER A 83 -0.98 0.31 -16.58
CA SER A 83 -0.61 0.96 -15.32
C SER A 83 -1.19 0.25 -14.10
N ASN A 84 -2.31 -0.47 -14.24
CA ASN A 84 -2.91 -1.18 -13.12
C ASN A 84 -2.15 -2.46 -12.79
N ASP A 85 -1.79 -3.25 -13.81
CA ASP A 85 -1.06 -4.51 -13.61
C ASP A 85 0.35 -4.25 -13.09
N ILE A 86 1.00 -3.19 -13.57
CA ILE A 86 2.30 -2.74 -13.06
C ILE A 86 2.19 -2.38 -11.57
N ARG A 87 1.12 -1.69 -11.14
CA ARG A 87 0.91 -1.35 -9.72
C ARG A 87 0.70 -2.61 -8.87
N ASN A 88 -0.10 -3.56 -9.34
CA ASN A 88 -0.37 -4.80 -8.62
C ASN A 88 0.92 -5.62 -8.46
N ALA A 89 1.70 -5.79 -9.53
CA ALA A 89 2.99 -6.48 -9.47
C ALA A 89 4.00 -5.76 -8.57
N ALA A 90 4.06 -4.42 -8.65
CA ALA A 90 4.93 -3.61 -7.79
C ALA A 90 4.56 -3.75 -6.30
N ALA A 91 3.26 -3.82 -5.97
CA ALA A 91 2.79 -4.05 -4.61
C ALA A 91 3.16 -5.45 -4.10
N ALA A 92 3.02 -6.48 -4.92
CA ALA A 92 3.45 -7.84 -4.59
C ALA A 92 4.97 -7.92 -4.33
N ALA A 93 5.78 -7.25 -5.15
CA ALA A 93 7.23 -7.18 -4.93
C ALA A 93 7.61 -6.48 -3.62
N ALA A 94 6.91 -5.39 -3.27
CA ALA A 94 7.09 -4.72 -1.99
C ALA A 94 6.73 -5.63 -0.81
N ALA A 95 5.68 -6.44 -0.94
CA ALA A 95 5.29 -7.42 0.09
C ALA A 95 6.36 -8.52 0.28
N LEU A 96 6.94 -9.03 -0.81
CA LEU A 96 8.07 -9.96 -0.73
C LEU A 96 9.26 -9.34 0.00
N LYS A 97 9.60 -8.08 -0.31
CA LYS A 97 10.70 -7.40 0.38
C LYS A 97 10.39 -7.15 1.85
N LYS A 98 9.13 -6.86 2.19
CA LYS A 98 8.67 -6.77 3.59
C LYS A 98 8.91 -8.07 4.34
N ALA A 99 8.56 -9.22 3.75
CA ALA A 99 8.73 -10.53 4.35
C ALA A 99 10.22 -10.87 4.54
N GLU A 100 11.05 -10.64 3.52
CA GLU A 100 12.51 -10.83 3.61
C GLU A 100 13.12 -9.99 4.74
N MET A 101 12.68 -8.74 4.88
CA MET A 101 13.14 -7.87 5.96
C MET A 101 12.69 -8.34 7.33
N SER A 102 11.43 -8.75 7.46
CA SER A 102 10.90 -9.29 8.72
C SER A 102 11.70 -10.52 9.18
N TYR A 103 12.12 -11.38 8.25
CA TYR A 103 12.96 -12.53 8.56
C TYR A 103 14.35 -12.12 9.06
N ASN A 104 15.00 -11.18 8.37
CA ASN A 104 16.31 -10.68 8.79
C ASN A 104 16.25 -9.99 10.16
N GLU A 105 15.18 -9.24 10.43
CA GLU A 105 14.95 -8.55 11.70
C GLU A 105 14.79 -9.58 12.86
N ALA A 106 14.07 -10.68 12.63
CA ALA A 106 13.95 -11.77 13.61
C ALA A 106 15.27 -12.51 13.86
N LEU A 107 16.11 -12.72 12.84
CA LEU A 107 17.41 -13.39 12.97
C LEU A 107 18.41 -12.54 13.77
N VAL A 108 18.36 -11.22 13.60
CA VAL A 108 19.20 -10.29 14.38
C VAL A 108 18.83 -10.29 15.86
N ASP A 109 17.53 -10.38 16.19
CA ASP A 109 17.08 -10.50 17.59
C ASP A 109 17.44 -11.86 18.21
N GLN A 110 17.40 -12.95 17.44
CA GLN A 110 17.87 -14.27 17.89
C GLN A 110 19.37 -14.27 18.25
N THR A 111 20.18 -13.51 17.50
CA THR A 111 21.63 -13.40 17.77
C THR A 111 21.92 -12.58 19.03
N ARG A 112 21.01 -11.70 19.45
CA ARG A 112 21.12 -10.93 20.70
C ARG A 112 20.59 -11.67 21.93
N ASN A 113 19.65 -12.61 21.76
CA ASN A 113 18.97 -13.29 22.87
C ASN A 113 19.23 -14.81 22.98
N GLY A 114 20.13 -15.41 22.20
CA GLY A 114 20.71 -16.73 22.48
C GLY A 114 19.72 -17.85 22.81
N GLN A 115 18.60 -17.98 22.09
CA GLN A 115 17.64 -19.06 22.28
C GLN A 115 17.24 -19.75 20.98
N ALA A 116 17.21 -21.09 21.09
CA ALA A 116 17.20 -22.06 20.01
C ALA A 116 15.87 -22.14 19.25
N ILE A 117 16.02 -22.28 17.92
CA ILE A 117 15.18 -23.01 16.95
C ILE A 117 13.93 -23.74 17.49
N GLY A 118 12.77 -23.31 17.03
CA GLY A 118 11.53 -24.08 17.12
C GLY A 118 10.34 -23.41 16.42
N ALA A 119 9.87 -24.05 15.34
CA ALA A 119 8.64 -23.78 14.58
C ALA A 119 8.65 -22.55 13.66
N CYS A 120 8.11 -22.56 12.44
CA CYS A 120 7.53 -23.61 11.59
C CYS A 120 7.44 -23.02 10.17
N LEU A 121 7.65 -23.90 9.20
CA LEU A 121 7.63 -23.65 7.77
C LEU A 121 6.18 -23.65 7.24
N ALA A 122 5.75 -22.56 6.60
CA ALA A 122 4.66 -22.53 5.61
C ALA A 122 4.91 -21.32 4.69
N SER A 123 5.72 -21.46 3.64
CA SER A 123 5.31 -21.75 2.26
C SER A 123 4.05 -21.01 1.77
N SER A 124 4.29 -19.92 1.05
CA SER A 124 3.68 -19.57 -0.25
C SER A 124 2.20 -19.92 -0.49
N GLY A 125 1.36 -18.89 -0.64
CA GLY A 125 0.08 -19.00 -1.33
C GLY A 125 -0.81 -17.82 -1.00
N GLU A 126 -1.42 -17.23 -2.01
CA GLU A 126 -2.55 -16.31 -1.87
C GLU A 126 -3.60 -16.93 -0.94
N GLU A 127 -3.67 -16.48 0.31
CA GLU A 127 -4.75 -16.87 1.22
C GLU A 127 -5.77 -15.74 1.17
N PHE A 128 -6.80 -15.92 0.33
CA PHE A 128 -8.10 -15.35 0.61
C PHE A 128 -8.39 -15.71 2.07
N VAL A 129 -8.50 -14.71 2.94
CA VAL A 129 -9.02 -14.94 4.28
C VAL A 129 -10.47 -15.36 4.06
N ASP A 130 -10.77 -16.65 4.16
CA ASP A 130 -12.15 -17.12 4.23
C ASP A 130 -12.79 -16.41 5.42
N GLU A 131 -13.75 -15.54 5.12
CA GLU A 131 -14.39 -14.64 6.07
C GLU A 131 -15.21 -15.42 7.12
N GLU A 132 -15.32 -16.74 6.97
CA GLU A 132 -15.88 -17.70 7.92
C GLU A 132 -15.01 -17.95 9.16
N ALA A 133 -13.71 -17.65 9.12
CA ALA A 133 -12.82 -17.86 10.27
C ALA A 133 -12.69 -16.64 11.20
N LEU A 134 -13.10 -15.44 10.75
CA LEU A 134 -12.89 -14.20 11.51
C LEU A 134 -13.92 -14.00 12.63
N PHE A 135 -15.12 -14.57 12.49
CA PHE A 135 -16.17 -14.45 13.50
C PHE A 135 -16.75 -15.83 13.77
N ASP A 136 -16.12 -16.54 14.70
CA ASP A 136 -16.64 -17.73 15.37
C ASP A 136 -17.90 -17.36 16.21
N MET A 137 -18.92 -16.86 15.52
CA MET A 137 -20.11 -16.21 16.06
C MET A 137 -21.32 -16.83 15.36
N PRO A 138 -21.74 -18.05 15.74
CA PRO A 138 -22.82 -18.78 15.09
C PRO A 138 -24.18 -18.05 15.12
N ASN A 139 -24.33 -17.00 15.94
CA ASN A 139 -25.59 -16.28 16.12
C ASN A 139 -25.61 -14.87 15.53
N LEU A 140 -24.53 -14.39 14.91
CA LEU A 140 -24.43 -12.98 14.47
C LEU A 140 -25.53 -12.60 13.47
N LEU A 141 -25.83 -13.49 12.53
CA LEU A 141 -26.83 -13.27 11.49
C LEU A 141 -28.27 -13.36 12.05
N VAL A 142 -28.47 -14.17 13.10
CA VAL A 142 -29.75 -14.31 13.82
C VAL A 142 -30.03 -13.06 14.68
N ASP A 143 -29.01 -12.54 15.36
CA ASP A 143 -29.13 -11.36 16.21
C ASP A 143 -29.40 -10.07 15.40
N MET A 144 -28.79 -9.91 14.21
CA MET A 144 -29.10 -8.79 13.32
C MET A 144 -30.56 -8.82 12.82
N ALA A 145 -31.09 -10.01 12.52
CA ALA A 145 -32.49 -10.16 12.12
C ALA A 145 -33.48 -9.84 13.26
N GLY A 146 -33.11 -10.14 14.51
CA GLY A 146 -33.92 -9.82 15.69
C GLY A 146 -34.11 -8.31 15.90
N GLY A 147 -33.08 -7.50 15.61
CA GLY A 147 -33.16 -6.04 15.75
C GLY A 147 -34.19 -5.37 14.83
N MET A 148 -34.45 -5.95 13.65
CA MET A 148 -35.43 -5.42 12.69
C MET A 148 -36.90 -5.74 13.05
N LEU A 149 -37.13 -6.69 13.97
CA LEU A 149 -38.47 -7.06 14.45
C LEU A 149 -38.95 -6.21 15.64
N LEU A 150 -38.11 -5.31 16.14
CA LEU A 150 -38.49 -4.36 17.18
C LEU A 150 -39.27 -3.20 16.57
N SER A 151 -40.47 -2.96 17.11
CA SER A 151 -41.28 -1.80 16.71
C SER A 151 -40.57 -0.50 17.06
N PRO A 152 -40.37 0.43 16.11
CA PRO A 152 -39.73 1.72 16.38
C PRO A 152 -40.47 2.51 17.48
N PRO A 153 -39.75 3.25 18.34
CA PRO A 153 -40.37 4.04 19.39
C PRO A 153 -41.30 5.10 18.81
N ARG A 154 -42.51 5.25 19.39
CA ARG A 154 -43.47 6.29 18.99
C ARG A 154 -43.03 7.64 19.55
N ILE A 155 -42.55 8.51 18.66
CA ILE A 155 -42.32 9.93 18.90
C ILE A 155 -43.67 10.66 18.95
N THR A 156 -44.01 11.21 20.11
CA THR A 156 -45.08 12.22 20.23
C THR A 156 -44.47 13.59 19.95
N LEU A 157 -44.78 14.17 18.79
CA LEU A 157 -44.37 15.53 18.41
C LEU A 157 -45.26 16.58 19.12
N PRO A 158 -44.69 17.62 19.77
CA PRO A 158 -45.43 18.83 20.09
C PRO A 158 -45.63 19.71 18.82
N PRO A 159 -46.66 20.59 18.79
CA PRO A 159 -47.05 21.32 17.59
C PRO A 159 -46.09 22.47 17.20
N SER A 160 -46.07 22.71 15.89
CA SER A 160 -45.39 23.73 15.07
C SER A 160 -45.28 25.11 15.70
N ASP A 161 -44.14 25.78 15.46
CA ASP A 161 -44.06 27.24 15.46
C ASP A 161 -43.35 27.69 14.17
N ASP A 162 -44.14 28.20 13.23
CA ASP A 162 -43.71 28.80 11.97
C ASP A 162 -43.52 30.31 12.18
N SER A 163 -42.31 30.87 12.03
CA SER A 163 -42.19 32.28 11.62
C SER A 163 -40.81 32.76 11.14
N HIS A 164 -40.82 33.15 9.86
CA HIS A 164 -40.20 34.29 9.16
C HIS A 164 -38.73 34.73 9.30
N GLY A 165 -38.10 34.92 8.12
CA GLY A 165 -37.11 35.96 7.89
C GLY A 165 -36.32 35.80 6.58
N ASN A 166 -36.73 36.52 5.53
CA ASN A 166 -35.91 36.77 4.34
C ASN A 166 -34.50 37.22 4.74
N SER A 167 -33.47 36.62 4.15
CA SER A 167 -32.18 37.30 4.01
C SER A 167 -31.63 36.99 2.63
N ASP A 168 -31.84 37.96 1.74
CA ASP A 168 -31.30 38.01 0.41
C ASP A 168 -29.76 38.06 0.43
N GLY A 169 -29.15 37.32 -0.49
CA GLY A 169 -28.02 37.81 -1.26
C GLY A 169 -26.63 37.75 -0.64
N GLU A 170 -25.94 36.63 -0.82
CA GLU A 170 -24.54 36.66 -1.27
C GLU A 170 -24.14 35.33 -1.92
N SER A 171 -24.04 35.37 -3.26
CA SER A 171 -23.55 34.26 -4.06
C SER A 171 -22.04 34.13 -3.84
N LEU A 172 -21.64 33.15 -3.04
CA LEU A 172 -20.24 32.84 -2.68
C LEU A 172 -19.39 32.29 -3.85
N TRP A 173 -19.85 32.44 -5.09
CA TRP A 173 -19.22 31.92 -6.31
C TRP A 173 -18.74 33.02 -7.26
N SER A 174 -18.66 34.27 -6.81
CA SER A 174 -18.14 35.37 -7.61
C SER A 174 -16.62 35.53 -7.49
N TYR A 175 -15.84 34.51 -7.84
CA TYR A 175 -14.44 34.69 -8.26
C TYR A 175 -14.02 33.60 -9.27
N PHE A 176 -13.59 34.08 -10.44
CA PHE A 176 -13.06 33.42 -11.65
C PHE A 176 -14.04 32.97 -12.72
#